data_AF-A0A916I890-F1
#
_entry.id   AF-A0A916I890-F1
#
_cell.length_a   1.000
_cell.length_b   1.000
_cell.length_c   1.000
_cell.angle_alpha   90.00
_cell.angle_beta   90.00
_cell.angle_gamma   90.00
#
_symmetry.space_group_name_H-M   'P 1'
#
loop_
_entity.id
_entity.type
_entity.pdbx_description
1 polymer ?
#
loop_
_entity_poly.entity_id
_entity_poly.type
_entity_poly.pdbx_seq_one_letter_code
_entity_poly.pdbx_strand_id
1 'polypeptide(L)'
;MKDNALIVLITSATAVLTALISGGTQLLVEFIRKPDTKQRTLRQMIRKVNLWVVVLGTVMAGLIMAALLWTTLPKTTEYSSAVSAECPTFSATDVLLEKGDNVEIIVQGDDPFWDCGRGRVGPGGYFDEKYPDHFLPSANACELIGYIGEPGVYFRVGYYQRFTAADSGPLYLGINDSKEQCSGNPAGSLPVKIFVSKK
;
A
#
# COMPACT_ATOMS: atom_id res chain seq x y z
N MET A 1 -16.42 2.75 -9.63
CA MET A 1 -17.73 3.19 -9.08
C MET A 1 -17.63 4.00 -7.79
N LYS A 2 -16.57 3.87 -6.96
CA LYS A 2 -16.39 4.70 -5.75
C LYS A 2 -16.07 6.18 -6.05
N ASP A 3 -15.49 6.47 -7.22
CA ASP A 3 -15.03 7.83 -7.57
C ASP A 3 -16.18 8.80 -7.85
N ASN A 4 -17.32 8.32 -8.35
CA ASN A 4 -18.48 9.16 -8.64
C ASN A 4 -19.19 9.64 -7.37
N ALA A 5 -19.11 8.88 -6.26
CA ALA A 5 -19.75 9.26 -5.00
C ALA A 5 -19.01 10.43 -4.32
N LEU A 6 -17.68 10.48 -4.44
CA LEU A 6 -16.85 11.54 -3.85
C LEU A 6 -17.09 12.89 -4.55
N ILE A 7 -17.22 12.89 -5.88
CA ILE A 7 -17.46 14.10 -6.67
C ILE A 7 -18.82 14.73 -6.31
N VAL A 8 -19.86 13.92 -6.09
CA VAL A 8 -21.19 14.37 -5.68
C VAL A 8 -21.19 14.98 -4.26
N LEU A 9 -20.37 14.45 -3.36
CA LEU A 9 -20.21 14.98 -1.99
C LEU A 9 -19.51 16.34 -1.97
N ILE A 10 -18.47 16.53 -2.78
CA ILE A 10 -17.75 17.81 -2.86
C ILE A 10 -18.64 18.90 -3.48
N THR A 11 -19.33 18.59 -4.58
CA THR A 11 -20.18 19.57 -5.28
C THR A 11 -21.37 20.04 -4.43
N SER A 12 -21.99 19.14 -3.66
CA SER A 12 -23.07 19.50 -2.74
C SER A 12 -22.59 20.36 -1.56
N ALA A 13 -21.41 20.09 -1.00
CA ALA A 13 -20.84 20.89 0.08
C ALA A 13 -20.56 22.35 -0.34
N THR A 14 -20.03 22.56 -1.56
CA THR A 14 -19.81 23.92 -2.10
C THR A 14 -21.12 24.68 -2.32
N ALA A 15 -22.19 24.02 -2.77
CA ALA A 15 -23.48 24.67 -2.98
C ALA A 15 -24.08 25.19 -1.66
N VAL A 16 -24.00 24.39 -0.59
CA VAL A 16 -24.49 24.78 0.75
C VAL A 16 -23.69 25.94 1.33
N LEU A 17 -22.36 25.93 1.18
CA LEU A 17 -21.50 27.02 1.64
C LEU A 17 -21.83 28.34 0.90
N THR A 18 -22.06 28.26 -0.41
CA THR A 18 -22.41 29.43 -1.23
C THR A 18 -23.78 30.00 -0.85
N ALA A 19 -24.76 29.14 -0.59
CA ALA A 19 -26.10 29.53 -0.16
C ALA A 19 -26.11 30.18 1.25
N LEU A 20 -25.27 29.70 2.17
CA LEU A 20 -25.13 30.30 3.50
C LEU A 20 -24.50 31.71 3.43
N ILE A 21 -23.52 31.90 2.55
CA ILE A 21 -22.88 33.21 2.33
C ILE A 21 -23.86 34.17 1.64
N SER A 22 -24.57 33.73 0.60
CA SER A 22 -25.52 34.59 -0.13
C SER A 22 -26.76 34.93 0.71
N GLY A 23 -27.33 33.96 1.44
CA GLY A 23 -28.50 34.18 2.30
C GLY A 23 -28.22 35.13 3.47
N GLY A 24 -27.01 35.08 4.03
CA GLY A 24 -26.58 36.01 5.09
C GLY A 24 -26.47 37.46 4.63
N THR A 25 -26.20 37.70 3.34
CA THR A 25 -26.05 39.07 2.80
C THR A 25 -27.39 39.79 2.60
N GLN A 26 -28.48 39.07 2.28
CA GLN A 26 -29.79 39.70 2.07
C GLN A 26 -30.44 40.18 3.36
N LEU A 27 -30.27 39.44 4.47
CA LEU A 27 -30.78 39.86 5.79
C LEU A 27 -30.07 41.11 6.36
N LEU A 28 -28.88 41.43 5.85
CA LEU A 28 -28.12 42.61 6.26
C LEU A 28 -28.65 43.93 5.66
N VAL A 29 -29.37 43.88 4.53
CA VAL A 29 -29.78 45.09 3.78
C VAL A 29 -31.08 45.70 4.34
N GLU A 30 -32.03 44.91 4.85
CA GLU A 30 -33.29 45.46 5.39
C GLU A 30 -33.15 46.07 6.80
N PHE A 31 -32.08 45.76 7.55
CA PHE A 31 -31.98 46.14 8.97
C PHE A 31 -31.41 47.56 9.22
N ILE A 32 -31.05 48.31 8.18
CA ILE A 32 -30.36 49.62 8.31
C ILE A 32 -31.33 50.80 8.61
N ARG A 33 -32.67 50.61 8.61
CA ARG A 33 -33.60 51.76 8.55
C ARG A 33 -34.09 52.40 9.87
N LYS A 34 -33.75 51.95 11.08
CA LYS A 34 -34.08 52.69 12.33
C LYS A 34 -33.02 52.57 13.44
N PRO A 35 -32.51 53.69 13.99
CA PRO A 35 -31.55 53.68 15.10
C PRO A 35 -32.30 53.63 16.44
N ASP A 36 -32.46 52.44 16.99
CA ASP A 36 -32.95 52.24 18.36
C ASP A 36 -31.83 51.62 19.21
N THR A 37 -31.76 51.95 20.50
CA THR A 37 -30.71 51.54 21.44
C THR A 37 -30.57 50.02 21.58
N LYS A 38 -31.62 49.26 21.24
CA LYS A 38 -31.58 47.79 21.04
C LYS A 38 -30.62 47.34 19.92
N GLN A 39 -30.16 48.22 19.04
CA GLN A 39 -29.19 47.88 17.99
C GLN A 39 -27.80 47.51 18.54
N ARG A 40 -27.39 48.02 19.71
CA ARG A 40 -26.04 47.70 20.24
C ARG A 40 -25.93 46.24 20.69
N THR A 41 -26.95 45.73 21.36
CA THR A 41 -27.00 44.31 21.79
C THR A 41 -27.16 43.38 20.59
N LEU A 42 -27.96 43.77 19.59
CA LEU A 42 -28.12 42.99 18.36
C LEU A 42 -26.82 42.87 17.56
N ARG A 43 -26.06 43.97 17.41
CA ARG A 43 -24.75 43.94 16.73
C ARG A 43 -23.74 43.03 17.44
N GLN A 44 -23.77 42.99 18.77
CA GLN A 44 -22.92 42.06 19.54
C GLN A 44 -23.36 40.60 19.37
N MET A 45 -24.66 40.31 19.29
CA MET A 45 -25.17 38.96 19.01
C MET A 45 -24.79 38.51 17.60
N ILE A 46 -24.98 39.35 16.57
CA ILE A 46 -24.63 39.04 15.18
C ILE A 46 -23.13 38.74 15.05
N ARG A 47 -22.26 39.52 15.70
CA ARG A 47 -20.80 39.26 15.70
C ARG A 47 -20.44 37.90 16.31
N LYS A 48 -21.09 37.52 17.42
CA LYS A 48 -20.86 36.22 18.07
C LYS A 48 -21.33 35.07 17.16
N VAL A 49 -22.49 35.20 16.53
CA VAL A 49 -23.02 34.19 15.59
C VAL A 49 -22.09 34.01 14.40
N ASN A 50 -21.66 35.10 13.76
CA ASN A 50 -20.73 35.03 12.63
C ASN A 50 -19.39 34.38 13.00
N LEU A 51 -18.86 34.67 14.19
CA LEU A 51 -17.62 34.04 14.66
C LEU A 51 -17.77 32.52 14.81
N TRP A 52 -18.87 32.06 15.42
CA TRP A 52 -19.13 30.62 15.57
C TRP A 52 -19.30 29.92 14.22
N VAL A 53 -19.98 30.54 13.26
CA VAL A 53 -20.14 29.99 11.91
C VAL A 53 -18.78 29.84 11.21
N VAL A 54 -17.89 30.82 11.31
CA VAL A 54 -16.54 30.74 10.74
C VAL A 54 -15.73 29.62 11.40
N VAL A 55 -15.76 29.52 12.73
CA VAL A 55 -15.05 28.46 13.47
C VAL A 55 -15.56 27.08 13.05
N LEU A 56 -16.88 26.86 13.04
CA LEU A 56 -17.49 25.61 12.57
C LEU A 56 -17.10 25.28 11.12
N GLY A 57 -17.12 26.28 10.24
CA GLY A 57 -16.70 26.11 8.84
C GLY A 57 -15.24 25.64 8.71
N THR A 58 -14.32 26.24 9.48
CA THR A 58 -12.90 25.85 9.47
C THR A 58 -12.66 24.44 10.02
N VAL A 59 -13.35 24.06 11.11
CA VAL A 59 -13.25 22.71 11.69
C VAL A 59 -13.76 21.67 10.70
N MET A 60 -14.91 21.92 10.06
CA MET A 60 -15.46 21.03 9.05
C MET A 60 -14.52 20.88 7.84
N ALA A 61 -13.93 21.98 7.36
CA ALA A 61 -12.96 21.93 6.26
C ALA A 61 -11.71 21.11 6.64
N GLY A 62 -11.21 21.27 7.86
CA GLY A 62 -10.09 20.47 8.39
C GLY A 62 -10.42 18.98 8.47
N LEU A 63 -11.62 18.63 8.94
CA LEU A 63 -12.08 17.24 9.01
C LEU A 63 -12.25 16.61 7.62
N ILE A 64 -12.79 17.37 6.65
CA ILE A 64 -12.92 16.91 5.27
C ILE A 64 -11.53 16.66 4.66
N MET A 65 -10.57 17.57 4.86
CA MET A 65 -9.20 17.38 4.39
C MET A 65 -8.52 16.16 5.03
N ALA A 66 -8.69 15.96 6.33
CA ALA A 66 -8.15 14.78 7.01
C ALA A 66 -8.77 13.47 6.50
N ALA A 67 -10.08 13.45 6.26
CA ALA A 67 -10.77 12.31 5.69
C ALA A 67 -10.30 12.00 4.26
N LEU A 68 -10.13 13.03 3.43
CA LEU A 68 -9.58 12.89 2.08
C LEU A 68 -8.17 12.30 2.12
N LEU A 69 -7.29 12.82 2.99
CA LEU A 69 -5.94 12.30 3.15
C LEU A 69 -5.95 10.81 3.57
N TRP A 70 -6.86 10.45 4.47
CA TRP A 70 -7.01 9.06 4.93
C TRP A 70 -7.40 8.11 3.80
N THR A 71 -8.24 8.55 2.86
CA THR A 71 -8.64 7.74 1.70
C THR A 71 -7.55 7.56 0.66
N THR A 72 -6.49 8.38 0.69
CA THR A 72 -5.36 8.29 -0.24
C THR A 72 -4.21 7.41 0.24
N LEU A 73 -4.26 6.90 1.48
CA LEU A 73 -3.24 5.98 1.96
C LEU A 73 -3.30 4.68 1.14
N PRO A 74 -2.17 4.23 0.56
CA PRO A 74 -2.16 3.02 -0.24
C PRO A 74 -2.58 1.84 0.64
N LYS A 75 -3.59 1.10 0.19
CA LYS A 75 -4.04 -0.10 0.89
C LYS A 75 -2.99 -1.18 0.69
N THR A 76 -2.35 -1.58 1.77
CA THR A 76 -1.45 -2.74 1.79
C THR A 76 -2.27 -4.01 2.01
N THR A 77 -2.13 -4.98 1.11
CA THR A 77 -2.67 -6.33 1.28
C THR A 77 -1.55 -7.24 1.75
N GLU A 78 -1.83 -8.06 2.77
CA GLU A 78 -0.91 -9.08 3.29
C GLU A 78 -1.28 -10.47 2.75
N TYR A 79 -0.27 -11.23 2.37
CA TYR A 79 -0.37 -12.62 1.93
C TYR A 79 0.63 -13.48 2.72
N SER A 80 0.27 -14.74 2.95
CA SER A 80 1.12 -15.72 3.62
C SER A 80 1.26 -16.93 2.71
N SER A 81 2.48 -17.37 2.47
CA SER A 81 2.78 -18.52 1.60
C SER A 81 3.92 -19.34 2.18
N ALA A 82 3.96 -20.64 1.88
CA ALA A 82 5.10 -21.51 2.18
C ALA A 82 5.81 -21.83 0.86
N VAL A 83 7.08 -21.46 0.77
CA VAL A 83 7.90 -21.71 -0.43
C VAL A 83 8.64 -23.02 -0.23
N SER A 84 8.28 -24.04 -1.01
CA SER A 84 8.94 -25.35 -0.97
C SER A 84 10.31 -25.28 -1.64
N ALA A 85 11.28 -26.02 -1.09
CA ALA A 85 12.54 -26.29 -1.78
C ALA A 85 12.42 -27.45 -2.78
N GLU A 86 11.36 -28.28 -2.67
CA GLU A 86 11.16 -29.46 -3.50
C GLU A 86 11.02 -29.12 -4.98
N CYS A 87 11.37 -30.08 -5.85
CA CYS A 87 11.30 -29.90 -7.29
C CYS A 87 9.85 -30.12 -7.80
N PRO A 88 9.32 -29.25 -8.69
CA PRO A 88 9.98 -28.13 -9.36
C PRO A 88 10.26 -26.95 -8.42
N THR A 89 11.44 -26.33 -8.58
CA THR A 89 12.06 -25.37 -7.65
C THR A 89 11.28 -24.07 -7.41
N PHE A 90 10.25 -23.78 -8.21
CA PHE A 90 9.41 -22.60 -8.07
C PHE A 90 7.96 -22.97 -7.80
N SER A 91 7.39 -22.36 -6.78
CA SER A 91 5.98 -22.44 -6.46
C SER A 91 5.29 -21.11 -6.78
N ALA A 92 4.13 -21.19 -7.42
CA ALA A 92 3.26 -20.03 -7.58
C ALA A 92 2.79 -19.57 -6.20
N THR A 93 2.80 -18.26 -5.98
CA THR A 93 2.09 -17.67 -4.83
C THR A 93 0.68 -17.25 -5.26
N ASP A 94 -0.19 -16.98 -4.30
CA ASP A 94 -1.53 -16.40 -4.57
C ASP A 94 -1.48 -14.89 -4.89
N VAL A 95 -0.28 -14.33 -5.12
CA VAL A 95 -0.07 -12.91 -5.31
C VAL A 95 -0.03 -12.58 -6.80
N LEU A 96 -1.00 -11.78 -7.25
CA LEU A 96 -1.02 -11.18 -8.58
C LEU A 96 -0.52 -9.73 -8.50
N LEU A 97 0.66 -9.49 -9.08
CA LEU A 97 1.30 -8.18 -9.10
C LEU A 97 0.92 -7.40 -10.35
N GLU A 98 0.79 -6.10 -10.19
CA GLU A 98 0.71 -5.14 -11.30
C GLU A 98 2.00 -4.33 -11.36
N LYS A 99 2.44 -3.98 -12.57
CA LYS A 99 3.58 -3.10 -12.78
C LYS A 99 3.43 -1.81 -12.00
N GLY A 100 4.43 -1.50 -11.17
CA GLY A 100 4.45 -0.32 -10.31
C GLY A 100 4.01 -0.57 -8.87
N ASP A 101 3.46 -1.75 -8.55
CA ASP A 101 3.16 -2.15 -7.17
C ASP A 101 4.43 -2.10 -6.31
N ASN A 102 4.29 -1.65 -5.05
CA ASN A 102 5.37 -1.77 -4.07
C ASN A 102 5.19 -3.08 -3.30
N VAL A 103 6.22 -3.92 -3.34
CA VAL A 103 6.21 -5.27 -2.78
C VAL A 103 7.27 -5.37 -1.71
N GLU A 104 6.90 -5.98 -0.58
CA GLU A 104 7.79 -6.32 0.52
C GLU A 104 7.61 -7.79 0.87
N ILE A 105 8.70 -8.54 0.86
CA ILE A 105 8.74 -9.98 1.12
C ILE A 105 9.61 -10.20 2.35
N ILE A 106 9.06 -10.91 3.34
CA ILE A 106 9.72 -11.19 4.62
C ILE A 106 9.62 -12.67 4.91
N VAL A 107 10.76 -13.36 5.06
CA VAL A 107 10.77 -14.74 5.57
C VAL A 107 10.50 -14.71 7.08
N GLN A 108 9.56 -15.55 7.54
CA GLN A 108 9.16 -15.65 8.93
C GLN A 108 9.86 -16.81 9.64
N GLY A 109 9.78 -16.85 10.98
CA GLY A 109 10.33 -17.91 11.82
C GLY A 109 11.62 -17.51 12.53
N ASP A 110 11.88 -18.12 13.68
CA ASP A 110 13.04 -17.80 14.53
C ASP A 110 14.37 -18.32 13.93
N ASP A 111 14.30 -19.38 13.14
CA ASP A 111 15.41 -19.97 12.40
C ASP A 111 14.83 -20.65 11.15
N PRO A 112 14.51 -19.89 10.08
CA PRO A 112 13.95 -20.48 8.87
C PRO A 112 15.06 -21.13 8.05
N PHE A 113 14.87 -22.40 7.69
CA PHE A 113 15.80 -23.17 6.87
C PHE A 113 15.07 -24.14 5.95
N TRP A 114 15.73 -24.47 4.86
CA TRP A 114 15.45 -25.62 4.01
C TRP A 114 16.74 -26.41 3.79
N ASP A 115 16.68 -27.55 3.12
CA ASP A 115 17.85 -28.33 2.72
C ASP A 115 17.90 -28.42 1.19
N CYS A 116 19.08 -28.27 0.62
CA CYS A 116 19.34 -28.41 -0.81
C CYS A 116 20.29 -29.58 -1.13
N GLY A 117 20.28 -30.62 -0.29
CA GLY A 117 21.11 -31.80 -0.43
C GLY A 117 22.52 -31.69 0.15
N ARG A 118 22.86 -30.54 0.75
CA ARG A 118 24.14 -30.31 1.42
C ARG A 118 23.97 -29.89 2.89
N GLY A 119 22.77 -30.02 3.42
CA GLY A 119 22.42 -29.65 4.78
C GLY A 119 21.61 -28.36 4.84
N ARG A 120 21.13 -28.07 6.07
CA ARG A 120 20.28 -26.92 6.39
C ARG A 120 20.95 -25.62 5.98
N VAL A 121 20.23 -24.82 5.21
CA VAL A 121 20.64 -23.49 4.77
C VAL A 121 19.48 -22.52 4.93
N GLY A 122 19.80 -21.29 5.32
CA GLY A 122 18.80 -20.23 5.45
C GLY A 122 18.37 -19.68 4.08
N PRO A 123 17.43 -18.72 4.07
CA PRO A 123 16.95 -18.05 2.85
C PRO A 123 18.07 -17.36 2.05
N GLY A 124 19.19 -17.01 2.69
CA GLY A 124 20.36 -16.41 2.03
C GLY A 124 21.21 -17.37 1.20
N GLY A 125 20.91 -18.68 1.23
CA GLY A 125 21.68 -19.70 0.51
C GLY A 125 23.08 -19.96 1.10
N TYR A 126 23.86 -20.77 0.39
CA TYR A 126 25.24 -21.09 0.75
C TYR A 126 26.14 -19.90 0.44
N PHE A 127 26.71 -19.30 1.49
CA PHE A 127 27.48 -18.07 1.41
C PHE A 127 28.62 -18.17 0.39
N ASP A 128 28.68 -17.20 -0.54
CA ASP A 128 29.68 -17.08 -1.61
C ASP A 128 29.77 -18.26 -2.60
N GLU A 129 28.82 -19.20 -2.58
CA GLU A 129 28.72 -20.25 -3.59
C GLU A 129 27.82 -19.79 -4.75
N LYS A 130 28.41 -19.49 -5.91
CA LYS A 130 27.69 -18.99 -7.09
C LYS A 130 28.04 -19.83 -8.31
N TYR A 131 27.02 -20.18 -9.09
CA TYR A 131 27.17 -21.08 -10.23
C TYR A 131 26.53 -20.47 -11.49
N PRO A 132 27.19 -20.56 -12.66
CA PRO A 132 26.72 -19.93 -13.90
C PRO A 132 25.45 -20.56 -14.49
N ASP A 133 25.18 -21.82 -14.16
CA ASP A 133 24.05 -22.62 -14.64
C ASP A 133 22.79 -22.48 -13.77
N HIS A 134 22.86 -21.75 -12.65
CA HIS A 134 21.71 -21.49 -11.79
C HIS A 134 20.74 -20.48 -12.40
N PHE A 135 19.49 -20.46 -11.92
CA PHE A 135 18.46 -19.51 -12.33
C PHE A 135 18.95 -18.05 -12.26
N LEU A 136 19.62 -17.68 -11.16
CA LEU A 136 20.23 -16.37 -10.96
C LEU A 136 21.72 -16.51 -10.60
N PRO A 137 22.65 -16.46 -11.59
CA PRO A 137 24.09 -16.70 -11.38
C PRO A 137 24.79 -15.74 -10.42
N SER A 138 24.21 -14.56 -10.16
CA SER A 138 24.76 -13.56 -9.24
C SER A 138 24.38 -13.80 -7.77
N ALA A 139 23.37 -14.64 -7.52
CA ALA A 139 22.87 -15.02 -6.21
C ALA A 139 23.58 -16.28 -5.70
N ASN A 140 23.52 -16.50 -4.38
CA ASN A 140 24.07 -17.70 -3.77
C ASN A 140 23.27 -18.93 -4.19
N ALA A 141 23.92 -20.10 -4.21
CA ALA A 141 23.24 -21.38 -4.35
C ALA A 141 22.23 -21.56 -3.21
N CYS A 142 21.02 -22.00 -3.53
CA CYS A 142 19.91 -22.14 -2.58
C CYS A 142 19.47 -20.88 -1.85
N GLU A 143 19.77 -19.72 -2.42
CA GLU A 143 19.13 -18.47 -2.02
C GLU A 143 17.66 -18.48 -2.46
N LEU A 144 16.78 -17.92 -1.63
CA LEU A 144 15.40 -17.63 -2.01
C LEU A 144 15.40 -16.55 -3.09
N ILE A 145 14.84 -16.88 -4.25
CA ILE A 145 14.70 -15.99 -5.40
C ILE A 145 13.25 -15.97 -5.89
N GLY A 146 12.93 -15.02 -6.76
CA GLY A 146 11.62 -14.92 -7.37
C GLY A 146 11.65 -14.40 -8.79
N TYR A 147 10.50 -14.48 -9.46
CA TYR A 147 10.21 -13.84 -10.73
C TYR A 147 8.72 -13.48 -10.81
N ILE A 148 8.35 -12.62 -11.77
CA ILE A 148 6.97 -12.14 -11.96
C ILE A 148 6.53 -12.48 -13.38
N GLY A 149 5.38 -13.14 -13.52
CA GLY A 149 4.84 -13.48 -14.82
C GLY A 149 5.60 -14.62 -15.48
N GLU A 150 6.21 -14.36 -16.64
CA GLU A 150 6.96 -15.38 -17.38
C GLU A 150 8.39 -15.54 -16.84
N PRO A 151 8.94 -16.77 -16.82
CA PRO A 151 10.31 -17.00 -16.35
C PRO A 151 11.32 -16.30 -17.27
N GLY A 152 12.32 -15.64 -16.68
CA GLY A 152 13.42 -15.01 -17.43
C GLY A 152 14.13 -13.89 -16.69
N VAL A 153 13.39 -13.10 -15.90
CA VAL A 153 13.97 -12.04 -15.05
C VAL A 153 13.80 -12.41 -13.59
N TYR A 154 14.86 -12.97 -13.02
CA TYR A 154 14.90 -13.38 -11.61
C TYR A 154 15.47 -12.27 -10.73
N PHE A 155 15.01 -12.22 -9.48
CA PHE A 155 15.53 -11.30 -8.46
C PHE A 155 15.81 -12.03 -7.15
N ARG A 156 16.75 -11.47 -6.38
CA ARG A 156 17.12 -11.95 -5.05
C ARG A 156 16.03 -11.59 -4.06
N VAL A 157 15.69 -12.52 -3.17
CA VAL A 157 14.80 -12.26 -2.04
C VAL A 157 15.56 -12.42 -0.72
N GLY A 158 16.27 -13.53 -0.54
CA GLY A 158 16.96 -13.79 0.72
C GLY A 158 16.01 -13.79 1.93
N TYR A 159 16.41 -13.14 3.02
CA TYR A 159 15.58 -13.00 4.23
C TYR A 159 14.51 -11.91 4.10
N TYR A 160 14.81 -10.87 3.35
CA TYR A 160 14.02 -9.65 3.24
C TYR A 160 14.29 -8.98 1.92
N GLN A 161 13.23 -8.61 1.21
CA GLN A 161 13.35 -7.81 -0.01
C GLN A 161 12.19 -6.84 -0.14
N ARG A 162 12.51 -5.60 -0.53
CA ARG A 162 11.53 -4.61 -0.96
C ARG A 162 11.86 -4.15 -2.37
N PHE A 163 10.86 -4.11 -3.25
CA PHE A 163 11.02 -3.69 -4.64
C PHE A 163 9.73 -3.11 -5.21
N THR A 164 9.86 -2.44 -6.36
CA THR A 164 8.72 -2.05 -7.18
C THR A 164 8.59 -3.04 -8.34
N ALA A 165 7.40 -3.62 -8.53
CA ALA A 165 7.17 -4.61 -9.57
C ALA A 165 7.45 -4.01 -10.96
N ALA A 166 8.42 -4.58 -11.68
CA ALA A 166 8.80 -4.13 -13.02
C ALA A 166 7.77 -4.55 -14.09
N ASP A 167 7.08 -5.66 -13.83
CA ASP A 167 6.15 -6.34 -14.72
C ASP A 167 4.87 -6.70 -13.96
N SER A 168 3.82 -7.05 -14.72
CA SER A 168 2.55 -7.55 -14.18
C SER A 168 2.47 -9.07 -14.34
N GLY A 169 1.94 -9.77 -13.35
CA GLY A 169 1.73 -11.21 -13.42
C GLY A 169 1.75 -11.89 -12.06
N PRO A 170 1.54 -13.22 -12.02
CA PRO A 170 1.70 -14.01 -10.81
C PRO A 170 3.14 -13.95 -10.31
N LEU A 171 3.31 -13.81 -8.99
CA LEU A 171 4.60 -13.89 -8.32
C LEU A 171 4.93 -15.36 -8.03
N TYR A 172 6.13 -15.78 -8.44
CA TYR A 172 6.68 -17.09 -8.13
C TYR A 172 7.91 -16.94 -7.25
N LEU A 173 8.04 -17.83 -6.27
CA LEU A 173 9.18 -17.89 -5.36
C LEU A 173 9.78 -19.30 -5.36
N GLY A 174 11.09 -19.40 -5.17
CA GLY A 174 11.79 -20.67 -5.29
C GLY A 174 13.26 -20.63 -4.86
N ILE A 175 13.91 -21.79 -4.92
CA ILE A 175 15.35 -21.93 -4.65
C ILE A 175 16.19 -21.54 -5.87
N ASN A 176 17.33 -20.88 -5.64
CA ASN A 176 18.33 -20.67 -6.67
C ASN A 176 19.21 -21.92 -6.86
N ASP A 177 18.72 -22.85 -7.68
CA ASP A 177 19.42 -24.09 -8.06
C ASP A 177 19.70 -24.14 -9.57
N SER A 178 20.32 -25.21 -10.06
CA SER A 178 20.61 -25.45 -11.47
C SER A 178 19.35 -25.48 -12.33
N LYS A 179 19.43 -24.89 -13.52
CA LYS A 179 18.34 -24.84 -14.51
C LYS A 179 18.04 -26.21 -15.13
N GLU A 180 19.04 -27.07 -15.24
CA GLU A 180 18.94 -28.33 -15.98
C GLU A 180 18.47 -29.48 -15.10
N GLN A 181 18.90 -29.49 -13.84
CA GLN A 181 18.58 -30.55 -12.91
C GLN A 181 18.54 -30.02 -11.49
N CYS A 182 17.42 -30.27 -10.82
CA CYS A 182 17.27 -30.04 -9.39
C CYS A 182 18.28 -30.93 -8.64
N SER A 183 19.24 -30.32 -7.96
CA SER A 183 20.39 -31.02 -7.40
C SER A 183 20.17 -31.34 -5.92
N GLY A 184 20.64 -32.51 -5.47
CA GLY A 184 20.71 -32.79 -4.03
C GLY A 184 19.41 -33.22 -3.33
N ASN A 185 18.28 -33.37 -4.04
CA ASN A 185 17.00 -33.75 -3.42
C ASN A 185 16.55 -32.71 -2.37
N PRO A 186 16.31 -31.46 -2.79
CA PRO A 186 15.98 -30.38 -1.87
C PRO A 186 14.66 -30.65 -1.13
N ALA A 187 14.60 -30.26 0.13
CA ALA A 187 13.48 -30.55 1.03
C ALA A 187 13.24 -29.41 2.04
N GLY A 188 12.02 -29.37 2.58
CA GLY A 188 11.58 -28.35 3.53
C GLY A 188 10.97 -27.13 2.85
N SER A 189 10.56 -26.17 3.67
CA SER A 189 9.83 -24.98 3.19
C SER A 189 10.12 -23.76 4.04
N LEU A 190 10.17 -22.59 3.40
CA LEU A 190 10.30 -21.31 4.08
C LEU A 190 8.93 -20.63 4.19
N PRO A 191 8.47 -20.24 5.40
CA PRO A 191 7.25 -19.44 5.54
C PRO A 191 7.55 -17.99 5.16
N VAL A 192 6.76 -17.41 4.27
CA VAL A 192 6.98 -16.07 3.71
C VAL A 192 5.71 -15.23 3.86
N LYS A 193 5.89 -14.00 4.32
CA LYS A 193 4.87 -12.94 4.27
C LYS A 193 5.17 -11.99 3.13
N ILE A 194 4.14 -11.64 2.38
CA ILE A 194 4.22 -10.75 1.22
C ILE A 194 3.24 -9.60 1.44
N PHE A 195 3.72 -8.38 1.39
CA PHE A 195 2.95 -7.16 1.51
C PHE A 195 2.95 -6.45 0.16
N VAL A 196 1.76 -6.15 -0.36
CA VAL A 196 1.60 -5.45 -1.64
C VAL A 196 0.83 -4.16 -1.41
N SER A 197 1.46 -3.02 -1.68
CA SER A 197 0.84 -1.70 -1.72
C SER A 197 0.63 -1.30 -3.16
N LYS A 198 -0.63 -1.24 -3.59
CA LYS A 198 -1.02 -0.79 -4.94
C LYS A 198 -0.61 0.67 -5.12
N LYS A 199 -0.09 0.99 -6.32
CA LYS A 199 0.25 2.36 -6.71
C LYS A 199 -1.00 3.18 -7.05
#